data_AF-A0A523IJL9-F1
#
_entry.id   AF-A0A523IJL9-F1
#
_cell.length_a   1.000
_cell.length_b   1.000
_cell.length_c   1.000
_cell.angle_alpha   90.00
_cell.angle_beta   90.00
_cell.angle_gamma   90.00
#
_symmetry.space_group_name_H-M   'P 1'
#
loop_
_entity.id
_entity.type
_entity.pdbx_description
1 polymer ?
#
loop_
_entity_poly.entity_id
_entity_poly.type
_entity_poly.pdbx_seq_one_letter_code
_entity_poly.pdbx_strand_id
1 'polypeptide(L)'
;MKKENDMGFNYCTIDDAKMWMAGLDVSDMPTTLDKIIETEFIPWAKREIDRYIGENFDLTTTNEFYDGSGTPNMVLRHRPIRFIRKAILRLIPAVQWFEFKRPFHLNNIDTLGTDVGNRGGVEPIDDVVVPPFTFPETDTVPDDVKVASGNTANFNNTTLQYERADLFVDMAKGTVIIPPRILFLENQAVPFWNYTFLRGFQNIELEYDYGYENLESLPREIRSACARIVAAAVLSTKGIFAGSSAMSLTSEGFPKSYGDFPYSAHVKSLTEGALTSLSPYKRIRV
;
A
#
# COMPACT_ATOMS: atom_id res chain seq x y z
N MET A 1 22.19 13.25 18.83
CA MET A 1 21.85 13.44 17.41
C MET A 1 20.33 13.33 17.28
N LYS A 2 19.63 14.44 17.04
CA LYS A 2 18.23 14.37 16.60
C LYS A 2 18.29 13.73 15.23
N LYS A 3 17.68 12.55 15.05
CA LYS A 3 17.39 12.06 13.70
C LYS A 3 16.63 13.19 13.02
N GLU A 4 17.19 13.73 11.93
CA GLU A 4 16.41 14.57 11.04
C GLU A 4 15.12 13.81 10.78
N ASN A 5 14.03 14.46 11.16
CA ASN A 5 12.70 13.91 11.10
C ASN A 5 12.46 13.55 9.64
N ASP A 6 12.62 12.27 9.31
CA ASP A 6 12.22 11.69 8.04
C ASP A 6 10.69 11.65 8.05
N MET A 7 10.11 12.85 8.06
CA MET A 7 8.69 13.06 7.81
C MET A 7 8.56 12.78 6.34
N GLY A 8 8.23 11.53 6.00
CA GLY A 8 7.93 11.15 4.63
C GLY A 8 6.93 12.11 3.98
N PHE A 9 6.69 11.98 2.68
CA PHE A 9 5.97 13.00 1.93
C PHE A 9 4.57 13.33 2.51
N ASN A 10 4.15 14.59 2.35
CA ASN A 10 2.83 15.06 2.77
C ASN A 10 1.73 14.45 1.90
N TYR A 11 0.57 14.13 2.48
CA TYR A 11 -0.54 13.49 1.76
C TYR A 11 -1.40 14.45 0.93
N CYS A 12 -1.23 15.76 1.05
CA CYS A 12 -1.90 16.74 0.20
C CYS A 12 -1.05 18.00 0.06
N THR A 13 -1.38 18.83 -0.94
CA THR A 13 -0.82 20.18 -1.08
C THR A 13 -1.69 21.23 -0.39
N ILE A 14 -1.19 22.46 -0.32
CA ILE A 14 -1.97 23.64 0.11
C ILE A 14 -3.16 23.85 -0.84
N ASP A 15 -2.95 23.70 -2.14
CA ASP A 15 -3.98 23.90 -3.15
C ASP A 15 -5.11 22.88 -3.02
N ASP A 16 -4.77 21.61 -2.74
CA ASP A 16 -5.75 20.57 -2.46
C ASP A 16 -6.65 20.97 -1.27
N ALA A 17 -6.06 21.51 -0.20
CA ALA A 17 -6.80 21.98 0.97
C ALA A 17 -7.68 23.21 0.67
N LYS A 18 -7.14 24.19 -0.07
CA LYS A 18 -7.88 25.41 -0.47
C LYS A 18 -9.09 25.09 -1.34
N MET A 19 -9.00 24.08 -2.20
CA MET A 19 -10.13 23.63 -3.02
C MET A 19 -11.34 23.23 -2.16
N TRP A 20 -11.13 22.59 -1.00
CA TRP A 20 -12.20 22.21 -0.07
C TRP A 20 -12.73 23.37 0.78
N MET A 21 -12.04 24.51 0.79
CA MET A 21 -12.47 25.73 1.46
C MET A 21 -13.05 26.76 0.47
N ALA A 22 -13.04 26.46 -0.83
CA ALA A 22 -13.52 27.38 -1.85
C ALA A 22 -15.01 27.73 -1.63
N GLY A 23 -15.32 29.03 -1.63
CA GLY A 23 -16.66 29.54 -1.35
C GLY A 23 -16.97 29.75 0.14
N LEU A 24 -16.05 29.41 1.04
CA LEU A 24 -16.13 29.78 2.45
C LEU A 24 -15.32 31.05 2.70
N ASP A 25 -15.85 31.94 3.53
CA ASP A 25 -15.13 33.13 3.95
C ASP A 25 -13.97 32.72 4.86
N VAL A 26 -12.74 32.90 4.37
CA VAL A 26 -11.49 32.78 5.12
C VAL A 26 -10.66 34.07 5.11
N SER A 27 -11.25 35.22 4.73
CA SER A 27 -10.48 36.47 4.56
C SER A 27 -9.92 37.04 5.86
N ASP A 28 -10.57 36.75 6.99
CA ASP A 28 -10.14 37.22 8.32
C ASP A 28 -8.96 36.43 8.89
N MET A 29 -8.50 35.39 8.18
CA MET A 29 -7.35 34.60 8.60
C MET A 29 -6.06 35.39 8.38
N PRO A 30 -5.02 35.14 9.19
CA PRO A 30 -3.72 35.80 9.02
C PRO A 30 -3.19 35.62 7.59
N THR A 31 -2.44 36.61 7.09
CA THR A 31 -1.70 36.49 5.81
C THR A 31 -0.69 35.34 5.81
N THR A 32 -0.38 34.78 6.99
CA THR A 32 0.45 33.59 7.19
C THR A 32 -0.32 32.27 7.14
N LEU A 33 -1.60 32.26 6.75
CA LEU A 33 -2.43 31.05 6.73
C LEU A 33 -1.80 29.93 5.90
N ASP A 34 -1.28 30.23 4.71
CA ASP A 34 -0.63 29.23 3.86
C ASP A 34 0.55 28.56 4.56
N LYS A 35 1.34 29.36 5.29
CA LYS A 35 2.45 28.85 6.10
C LYS A 35 1.95 27.96 7.23
N ILE A 36 0.89 28.34 7.94
CA ILE A 36 0.30 27.53 9.01
C ILE A 36 -0.27 26.22 8.46
N ILE A 37 -0.95 26.26 7.31
CA ILE A 37 -1.46 25.07 6.61
C ILE A 37 -0.30 24.11 6.32
N GLU A 38 0.77 24.62 5.73
CA GLU A 38 1.93 23.83 5.32
C GLU A 38 2.71 23.27 6.51
N THR A 39 3.01 24.11 7.50
CA THR A 39 3.93 23.72 8.60
C THR A 39 3.23 23.02 9.76
N GLU A 40 1.92 23.23 9.95
CA GLU A 40 1.18 22.69 11.10
C GLU A 40 0.06 21.75 10.69
N PHE A 41 -0.89 22.20 9.87
CA PHE A 41 -2.11 21.43 9.61
C PHE A 41 -1.90 20.22 8.71
N ILE A 42 -1.09 20.34 7.65
CA ILE A 42 -0.79 19.20 6.78
C ILE A 42 -0.05 18.08 7.55
N PRO A 43 1.04 18.34 8.30
CA PRO A 43 1.70 17.32 9.11
C PRO A 43 0.80 16.73 10.21
N TRP A 44 -0.07 17.55 10.81
CA TRP A 44 -1.05 17.08 11.78
C TRP A 44 -2.08 16.15 11.13
N ALA A 45 -2.66 16.54 9.99
CA ALA A 45 -3.64 15.73 9.27
C ALA A 45 -3.03 14.40 8.78
N LYS A 46 -1.79 14.41 8.28
CA LYS A 46 -1.03 13.18 7.97
C LYS A 46 -1.01 12.23 9.17
N ARG A 47 -0.61 12.73 10.34
CA ARG A 47 -0.52 11.93 11.58
C ARG A 47 -1.87 11.37 12.02
N GLU A 48 -2.96 12.12 11.85
CA GLU A 48 -4.30 11.65 12.16
C GLU A 48 -4.76 10.56 11.19
N ILE A 49 -4.44 10.68 9.90
CA ILE A 49 -4.68 9.61 8.92
C ILE A 49 -3.89 8.36 9.28
N ASP A 50 -2.59 8.50 9.55
CA ASP A 50 -1.73 7.37 9.92
C ASP A 50 -2.25 6.66 11.18
N ARG A 51 -2.74 7.43 12.16
CA ARG A 51 -3.35 6.88 13.38
C ARG A 51 -4.66 6.15 13.08
N TYR A 52 -5.51 6.72 12.22
CA TYR A 52 -6.81 6.14 11.86
C TYR A 52 -6.66 4.83 11.06
N ILE A 53 -5.73 4.82 10.11
CA ILE A 53 -5.41 3.66 9.27
C ILE A 53 -4.63 2.60 10.06
N GLY A 54 -3.70 3.04 10.92
CA GLY A 54 -2.80 2.18 11.70
C GLY A 54 -1.46 1.88 11.01
N GLU A 55 -1.14 2.60 9.94
CA GLU A 55 0.12 2.56 9.18
C GLU A 55 0.32 3.87 8.40
N ASN A 56 1.54 4.17 7.98
CA ASN A 56 1.83 5.26 7.05
C ASN A 56 1.79 4.76 5.59
N PHE A 57 1.71 5.71 4.66
CA PHE A 57 1.67 5.45 3.22
C PHE A 57 3.04 5.59 2.54
N ASP A 58 4.10 5.82 3.31
CA ASP A 58 5.46 5.97 2.79
C ASP A 58 5.98 4.64 2.24
N LEU A 59 6.72 4.67 1.12
CA LEU A 59 7.35 3.48 0.56
C LEU A 59 8.27 2.83 1.59
N THR A 60 7.94 1.60 1.97
CA THR A 60 8.64 0.86 3.02
C THR A 60 8.90 -0.57 2.55
N THR A 61 10.09 -1.08 2.85
CA THR A 61 10.42 -2.50 2.72
C THR A 61 10.15 -3.19 4.04
N THR A 62 9.46 -4.33 4.00
CA THR A 62 9.20 -5.16 5.18
C THR A 62 9.51 -6.62 4.91
N ASN A 63 9.80 -7.34 5.99
CA ASN A 63 9.90 -8.79 6.01
C ASN A 63 8.87 -9.32 7.03
N GLU A 64 7.89 -10.08 6.54
CA GLU A 64 6.79 -10.59 7.34
C GLU A 64 6.61 -12.10 7.19
N PHE A 65 6.14 -12.71 8.28
CA PHE A 65 5.72 -14.10 8.30
C PHE A 65 4.20 -14.22 8.30
N TYR A 66 3.70 -15.10 7.44
CA TYR A 66 2.28 -15.39 7.25
C TYR A 66 1.97 -16.83 7.59
N ASP A 67 0.75 -17.03 8.10
CA ASP A 67 0.17 -18.35 8.31
C ASP A 67 -0.39 -18.88 6.99
N GLY A 68 0.01 -20.10 6.62
CA GLY A 68 -0.58 -20.76 5.48
C GLY A 68 -1.99 -21.27 5.80
N SER A 69 -2.90 -21.04 4.86
CA SER A 69 -4.34 -21.33 4.99
C SER A 69 -4.74 -22.68 4.38
N GLY A 70 -3.87 -23.29 3.58
CA GLY A 70 -4.20 -24.39 2.68
C GLY A 70 -4.96 -23.93 1.43
N THR A 71 -4.95 -22.63 1.12
CA THR A 71 -5.56 -22.08 -0.11
C THR A 71 -4.49 -21.62 -1.09
N PRO A 72 -4.79 -21.53 -2.41
CA PRO A 72 -3.87 -20.98 -3.40
C PRO A 72 -3.60 -19.48 -3.21
N ASN A 73 -4.53 -18.79 -2.55
CA ASN A 73 -4.50 -17.34 -2.40
C ASN A 73 -4.15 -16.96 -0.96
N MET A 74 -3.35 -15.91 -0.81
CA MET A 74 -3.03 -15.29 0.47
C MET A 74 -3.08 -13.77 0.34
N VAL A 75 -3.65 -13.10 1.34
CA VAL A 75 -3.75 -11.63 1.36
C VAL A 75 -2.64 -11.08 2.26
N LEU A 76 -1.89 -10.11 1.72
CA LEU A 76 -0.86 -9.38 2.45
C LEU A 76 -1.48 -8.30 3.32
N ARG A 77 -0.79 -7.99 4.42
CA ARG A 77 -1.26 -7.02 5.42
C ARG A 77 -1.19 -5.58 4.92
N HIS A 78 -0.23 -5.29 4.06
CA HIS A 78 0.03 -3.94 3.56
C HIS A 78 -0.45 -3.75 2.13
N ARG A 79 -0.85 -2.52 1.79
CA ARG A 79 -1.29 -2.13 0.45
C ARG A 79 -0.90 -0.68 0.15
N PRO A 80 -0.64 -0.35 -1.13
CA PRO A 80 -0.47 -1.25 -2.26
C PRO A 80 0.88 -1.93 -2.18
N ILE A 81 0.97 -3.13 -2.75
CA ILE A 81 2.25 -3.81 -2.92
C ILE A 81 2.93 -3.22 -4.15
N ARG A 82 4.24 -2.98 -4.07
CA ARG A 82 5.03 -2.48 -5.19
C ARG A 82 5.89 -3.56 -5.79
N PHE A 83 6.50 -4.37 -4.93
CA PHE A 83 7.45 -5.37 -5.38
C PHE A 83 7.59 -6.47 -4.33
N ILE A 84 7.63 -7.74 -4.76
CA ILE A 84 8.01 -8.86 -3.90
C ILE A 84 9.47 -9.14 -4.16
N ARG A 85 10.32 -8.90 -3.15
CA ARG A 85 11.76 -9.17 -3.22
C ARG A 85 12.05 -10.64 -3.01
N LYS A 86 11.34 -11.26 -2.06
CA LYS A 86 11.61 -12.62 -1.60
C LYS A 86 10.31 -13.29 -1.18
N ALA A 87 10.14 -14.55 -1.56
CA ALA A 87 9.04 -15.36 -1.08
C ALA A 87 9.51 -16.78 -0.78
N ILE A 88 9.41 -17.20 0.48
CA ILE A 88 9.80 -18.53 0.95
C ILE A 88 8.62 -19.22 1.62
N LEU A 89 8.32 -20.44 1.19
CA LEU A 89 7.47 -21.40 1.87
C LEU A 89 8.32 -22.38 2.69
N ARG A 90 8.16 -22.38 4.00
CA ARG A 90 8.81 -23.30 4.94
C ARG A 90 7.94 -24.56 5.09
N LEU A 91 8.38 -25.66 4.50
CA LEU A 91 7.69 -26.97 4.57
C LEU A 91 7.90 -27.61 5.94
N ILE A 92 9.15 -27.59 6.42
CA ILE A 92 9.54 -27.98 7.78
C ILE A 92 10.34 -26.80 8.35
N PRO A 93 9.91 -26.17 9.45
CA PRO A 93 10.62 -25.05 10.03
C PRO A 93 12.12 -25.36 10.21
N ALA A 94 12.97 -24.45 9.75
CA ALA A 94 14.44 -24.54 9.74
C ALA A 94 15.10 -25.66 8.92
N VAL A 95 14.37 -26.70 8.47
CA VAL A 95 14.96 -27.88 7.81
C VAL A 95 14.70 -27.89 6.32
N GLN A 96 13.47 -27.58 5.90
CA GLN A 96 13.06 -27.69 4.50
C GLN A 96 12.23 -26.49 4.10
N TRP A 97 12.66 -25.81 3.05
CA TRP A 97 11.99 -24.65 2.51
C TRP A 97 12.08 -24.61 0.99
N PHE A 98 11.16 -23.87 0.41
CA PHE A 98 11.00 -23.63 -1.00
C PHE A 98 10.96 -22.12 -1.23
N GLU A 99 11.71 -21.61 -2.20
CA GLU A 99 11.68 -20.20 -2.56
C GLU A 99 11.09 -20.05 -3.95
N PHE A 100 10.09 -19.17 -4.05
CA PHE A 100 9.49 -18.79 -5.32
C PHE A 100 10.48 -17.85 -6.03
N LYS A 101 11.07 -18.32 -7.14
CA LYS A 101 12.09 -17.58 -7.87
C LYS A 101 11.48 -16.63 -8.91
N ARG A 102 10.25 -16.88 -9.35
CA ARG A 102 9.61 -16.13 -10.44
C ARG A 102 8.25 -15.57 -10.02
N PRO A 103 8.19 -14.55 -9.14
CA PRO A 103 6.99 -13.76 -8.91
C PRO A 103 6.66 -12.93 -10.15
N PHE A 104 5.41 -13.01 -10.59
CA PHE A 104 4.87 -12.23 -11.67
C PHE A 104 3.90 -11.19 -11.10
N HIS A 105 4.31 -9.92 -11.15
CA HIS A 105 3.51 -8.80 -10.66
C HIS A 105 2.43 -8.42 -11.66
N LEU A 106 1.18 -8.45 -11.20
CA LEU A 106 0.02 -7.99 -11.93
C LEU A 106 -0.17 -6.50 -11.60
N ASN A 107 0.28 -5.64 -12.52
CA ASN A 107 0.29 -4.19 -12.34
C ASN A 107 -0.99 -3.55 -12.89
N ASN A 108 -1.98 -3.31 -12.03
CA ASN A 108 -3.10 -2.42 -12.35
C ASN A 108 -3.24 -1.31 -11.32
N ILE A 109 -2.77 -0.11 -11.65
CA ILE A 109 -2.99 1.10 -10.84
C ILE A 109 -3.62 2.16 -11.76
N ASP A 110 -4.95 2.31 -11.74
CA ASP A 110 -5.59 3.61 -11.95
C ASP A 110 -6.93 3.71 -11.18
N THR A 111 -7.30 4.95 -10.93
CA THR A 111 -8.02 5.60 -9.84
C THR A 111 -9.50 5.25 -9.64
N LEU A 112 -10.12 4.34 -10.42
CA LEU A 112 -11.54 3.96 -10.21
C LEU A 112 -11.97 2.52 -10.59
N GLY A 113 -11.12 1.65 -11.14
CA GLY A 113 -11.62 0.38 -11.66
C GLY A 113 -10.58 -0.45 -12.38
N THR A 114 -10.89 -1.75 -12.49
CA THR A 114 -10.05 -2.79 -13.09
C THR A 114 -9.80 -2.53 -14.58
N ASP A 115 -8.53 -2.37 -14.95
CA ASP A 115 -8.09 -2.38 -16.36
C ASP A 115 -6.75 -3.11 -16.45
N VAL A 116 -6.71 -4.32 -17.04
CA VAL A 116 -5.52 -5.19 -17.17
C VAL A 116 -4.50 -4.49 -18.06
N GLY A 117 -3.58 -3.75 -17.43
CA GLY A 117 -2.54 -3.01 -18.13
C GLY A 117 -1.68 -3.94 -18.96
N ASN A 118 -1.41 -3.54 -20.21
CA ASN A 118 -0.43 -4.12 -21.15
C ASN A 118 1.04 -4.04 -20.66
N ARG A 119 1.25 -3.98 -19.34
CA ARG A 119 2.54 -3.90 -18.65
C ARG A 119 2.59 -5.04 -17.64
N GLY A 120 2.75 -6.24 -18.15
CA GLY A 120 2.98 -7.41 -17.30
C GLY A 120 4.34 -7.38 -16.60
N GLY A 121 4.49 -8.41 -15.77
CA GLY A 121 5.46 -8.47 -14.69
C GLY A 121 6.91 -8.29 -15.12
N VAL A 122 7.71 -7.88 -14.14
CA VAL A 122 9.16 -7.85 -14.22
C VAL A 122 9.66 -9.14 -13.58
N GLU A 123 10.45 -9.95 -14.31
CA GLU A 123 11.17 -11.06 -13.70
C GLU A 123 12.16 -10.50 -12.66
N PRO A 124 12.27 -11.09 -11.45
CA PRO A 124 13.17 -10.57 -10.44
C PRO A 124 14.64 -10.71 -10.87
N ILE A 125 15.47 -9.86 -10.27
CA ILE A 125 16.92 -9.84 -10.46
C ILE A 125 17.53 -11.01 -9.69
N ASP A 126 18.32 -11.84 -10.37
CA ASP A 126 19.05 -12.98 -9.80
C ASP A 126 20.17 -12.53 -8.86
N ASP A 127 19.87 -12.33 -7.58
CA ASP A 127 20.86 -12.37 -6.50
C ASP A 127 20.52 -13.53 -5.56
N VAL A 128 21.07 -14.71 -5.85
CA VAL A 128 20.68 -15.98 -5.21
C VAL A 128 21.60 -16.35 -4.04
N VAL A 129 21.01 -16.39 -2.84
CA VAL A 129 21.45 -17.29 -1.76
C VAL A 129 21.02 -18.70 -2.14
N VAL A 130 21.95 -19.66 -2.22
CA VAL A 130 21.69 -21.03 -2.70
C VAL A 130 20.74 -21.75 -1.72
N PRO A 131 19.52 -22.13 -2.14
CA PRO A 131 18.63 -22.97 -1.34
C PRO A 131 19.17 -24.39 -1.15
N PRO A 132 18.72 -25.13 -0.12
CA PRO A 132 19.01 -26.57 0.00
C PRO A 132 18.40 -27.40 -1.14
N PHE A 133 17.48 -26.82 -1.93
CA PHE A 133 16.92 -27.41 -3.14
C PHE A 133 16.85 -26.36 -4.26
N THR A 134 17.63 -26.55 -5.31
CA THR A 134 17.49 -25.83 -6.58
C THR A 134 16.78 -26.73 -7.58
N PHE A 135 15.92 -26.15 -8.42
CA PHE A 135 15.47 -26.88 -9.61
C PHE A 135 16.68 -27.13 -10.51
N PRO A 136 16.78 -28.32 -11.14
CA PRO A 136 17.76 -28.48 -12.19
C PRO A 136 17.41 -27.52 -13.33
N GLU A 137 18.36 -26.67 -13.74
CA GLU A 137 18.25 -25.75 -14.90
C GLU A 137 18.11 -26.49 -16.25
N THR A 138 17.84 -27.80 -16.24
CA THR A 138 18.05 -28.68 -17.39
C THR A 138 16.97 -28.64 -18.47
N ASP A 139 16.00 -27.74 -18.39
CA ASP A 139 15.28 -27.33 -19.59
C ASP A 139 16.08 -26.21 -20.24
N THR A 140 17.06 -26.59 -21.06
CA THR A 140 17.73 -25.70 -22.02
C THR A 140 16.71 -25.18 -23.02
N VAL A 141 15.95 -24.16 -22.62
CA VAL A 141 15.23 -23.25 -23.50
C VAL A 141 16.15 -22.05 -23.69
N PRO A 142 16.44 -21.62 -24.93
CA PRO A 142 17.61 -20.80 -25.25
C PRO A 142 17.74 -19.55 -24.37
N ASP A 143 18.93 -19.37 -23.78
CA ASP A 143 19.38 -18.18 -23.03
C ASP A 143 19.39 -16.88 -23.86
N ASP A 144 19.05 -16.95 -25.15
CA ASP A 144 19.19 -15.85 -26.11
C ASP A 144 17.95 -14.95 -26.21
N VAL A 145 17.21 -14.76 -25.13
CA VAL A 145 16.39 -13.55 -24.99
C VAL A 145 17.04 -12.65 -23.94
N LYS A 146 18.18 -12.08 -24.32
CA LYS A 146 18.64 -10.82 -23.71
C LYS A 146 17.55 -9.80 -23.95
N VAL A 147 16.66 -9.63 -22.96
CA VAL A 147 15.73 -8.51 -22.94
C VAL A 147 16.59 -7.27 -22.76
N ALA A 148 16.86 -6.60 -23.89
CA ALA A 148 17.54 -5.31 -23.89
C ALA A 148 16.87 -4.43 -22.83
N SER A 149 17.68 -3.83 -21.96
CA SER A 149 17.25 -2.91 -20.91
C SER A 149 16.26 -1.89 -21.50
N GLY A 150 14.97 -2.08 -21.23
CA GLY A 150 13.89 -1.25 -21.79
C GLY A 150 12.75 -2.00 -22.48
N ASN A 151 12.81 -3.32 -22.65
CA ASN A 151 11.70 -4.08 -23.25
C ASN A 151 10.78 -4.68 -22.17
N THR A 152 9.59 -4.10 -22.00
CA THR A 152 8.43 -4.79 -21.42
C THR A 152 8.16 -6.09 -22.19
N ALA A 153 7.90 -7.19 -21.48
CA ALA A 153 7.60 -8.48 -22.07
C ALA A 153 6.50 -8.37 -23.15
N ASN A 154 6.64 -9.10 -24.26
CA ASN A 154 5.67 -9.07 -25.37
C ASN A 154 4.46 -9.98 -25.02
N PHE A 155 3.29 -9.38 -24.78
CA PHE A 155 2.08 -10.02 -24.22
C PHE A 155 1.20 -10.83 -25.18
N ASN A 156 1.72 -11.26 -26.33
CA ASN A 156 0.95 -12.08 -27.27
C ASN A 156 0.92 -13.58 -26.93
N ASN A 157 1.58 -14.02 -25.83
CA ASN A 157 1.54 -15.42 -25.38
C ASN A 157 1.41 -15.53 -23.85
N THR A 158 0.20 -15.28 -23.35
CA THR A 158 -0.18 -15.42 -21.93
C THR A 158 0.04 -16.83 -21.38
N THR A 159 0.02 -17.85 -22.24
CA THR A 159 0.23 -19.25 -21.85
C THR A 159 1.67 -19.48 -21.38
N LEU A 160 2.66 -18.95 -22.08
CA LEU A 160 4.07 -19.14 -21.76
C LEU A 160 4.49 -18.36 -20.50
N GLN A 161 3.90 -17.18 -20.28
CA GLN A 161 4.10 -16.41 -19.04
C GLN A 161 3.43 -17.07 -17.84
N TYR A 162 2.22 -17.59 -18.04
CA TYR A 162 1.59 -18.46 -17.06
C TYR A 162 2.58 -19.57 -16.75
N GLU A 163 3.01 -20.38 -17.75
CA GLU A 163 3.97 -21.51 -17.68
C GLU A 163 5.28 -21.24 -16.95
N ARG A 164 5.72 -20.00 -16.83
CA ARG A 164 6.98 -19.66 -16.16
C ARG A 164 6.85 -19.08 -14.75
N ALA A 165 5.67 -18.60 -14.36
CA ALA A 165 5.48 -17.97 -13.06
C ALA A 165 5.33 -19.01 -11.93
N ASP A 166 6.08 -18.80 -10.85
CA ASP A 166 5.93 -19.57 -9.59
C ASP A 166 4.84 -18.96 -8.71
N LEU A 167 4.63 -17.65 -8.84
CA LEU A 167 3.77 -16.85 -7.97
C LEU A 167 3.16 -15.70 -8.77
N PHE A 168 1.87 -15.44 -8.61
CA PHE A 168 1.22 -14.23 -9.11
C PHE A 168 0.99 -13.25 -7.97
N VAL A 169 1.27 -11.97 -8.21
CA VAL A 169 1.11 -10.91 -7.20
C VAL A 169 0.15 -9.86 -7.73
N ASP A 170 -1.09 -9.84 -7.23
CA ASP A 170 -2.03 -8.73 -7.44
C ASP A 170 -1.61 -7.57 -6.53
N MET A 171 -0.91 -6.60 -7.13
CA MET A 171 -0.32 -5.48 -6.40
C MET A 171 -1.36 -4.53 -5.80
N ALA A 172 -2.50 -4.39 -6.46
CA ALA A 172 -3.59 -3.52 -6.02
C ALA A 172 -4.35 -4.11 -4.83
N LYS A 173 -4.65 -5.41 -4.89
CA LYS A 173 -5.35 -6.11 -3.80
C LYS A 173 -4.41 -6.59 -2.69
N GLY A 174 -3.10 -6.48 -2.91
CA GLY A 174 -2.09 -7.10 -2.05
C GLY A 174 -2.37 -8.59 -1.88
N THR A 175 -2.62 -9.30 -2.98
CA THR A 175 -2.93 -10.74 -2.95
C THR A 175 -1.85 -11.49 -3.69
N VAL A 176 -1.36 -12.56 -3.07
CA VAL A 176 -0.38 -13.48 -3.64
C VAL A 176 -1.10 -14.79 -3.97
N ILE A 177 -0.85 -15.33 -5.16
CA ILE A 177 -1.57 -16.47 -5.72
C ILE A 177 -0.56 -17.50 -6.23
N ILE A 178 -0.65 -18.73 -5.74
CA ILE A 178 0.05 -19.88 -6.33
C ILE A 178 -0.78 -20.37 -7.53
N PRO A 179 -0.24 -20.34 -8.76
CA PRO A 179 -0.98 -20.79 -9.92
C PRO A 179 -1.23 -22.30 -9.88
N PRO A 180 -2.42 -22.77 -10.31
CA PRO A 180 -2.69 -24.20 -10.33
C PRO A 180 -1.87 -24.93 -11.41
N ARG A 181 -0.72 -25.50 -11.04
CA ARG A 181 0.15 -26.30 -11.94
C ARG A 181 0.62 -27.60 -11.31
N ILE A 182 0.65 -28.67 -12.11
CA ILE A 182 1.33 -29.91 -11.73
C ILE A 182 2.84 -29.68 -11.91
N LEU A 183 3.53 -29.22 -10.88
CA LEU A 183 4.99 -29.29 -10.84
C LEU A 183 5.38 -30.74 -10.58
N PHE A 184 5.76 -31.47 -11.63
CA PHE A 184 6.36 -32.80 -11.47
C PHE A 184 7.75 -32.63 -10.88
N LEU A 185 7.85 -32.70 -9.56
CA LEU A 185 9.13 -33.00 -8.92
C LEU A 185 9.34 -34.49 -9.08
N GLU A 186 10.13 -34.89 -10.07
CA GLU A 186 10.36 -36.30 -10.45
C GLU A 186 10.77 -37.20 -9.26
N ASN A 187 11.22 -36.61 -8.14
CA ASN A 187 11.70 -37.33 -6.96
C ASN A 187 10.93 -37.05 -5.65
N GLN A 188 9.73 -36.46 -5.66
CA GLN A 188 8.99 -36.19 -4.42
C GLN A 188 7.60 -36.83 -4.36
N ALA A 189 7.33 -37.52 -3.25
CA ALA A 189 6.12 -38.30 -2.99
C ALA A 189 4.88 -37.45 -2.62
N VAL A 190 4.97 -36.12 -2.68
CA VAL A 190 3.92 -35.21 -2.21
C VAL A 190 3.55 -34.19 -3.28
N PRO A 191 2.64 -34.51 -4.21
CA PRO A 191 2.21 -33.60 -5.28
C PRO A 191 1.20 -32.52 -4.83
N PHE A 192 0.74 -32.54 -3.57
CA PHE A 192 -0.40 -31.72 -3.12
C PHE A 192 -0.05 -30.26 -2.81
N TRP A 193 1.21 -29.93 -2.49
CA TRP A 193 1.63 -28.57 -2.14
C TRP A 193 1.80 -27.66 -3.36
N ASN A 194 1.78 -28.22 -4.57
CA ASN A 194 1.92 -27.52 -5.84
C ASN A 194 0.82 -26.47 -6.12
N TYR A 195 -0.20 -26.39 -5.27
CA TYR A 195 -1.39 -25.57 -5.51
C TYR A 195 -1.79 -24.67 -4.35
N THR A 196 -1.14 -24.79 -3.20
CA THR A 196 -1.65 -24.17 -1.97
C THR A 196 -0.54 -23.75 -1.04
N PHE A 197 -0.73 -22.63 -0.36
CA PHE A 197 0.04 -22.27 0.82
C PHE A 197 -0.24 -23.28 1.93
N LEU A 198 0.71 -24.19 2.20
CA LEU A 198 0.52 -25.27 3.17
C LEU A 198 0.04 -24.74 4.53
N ARG A 199 -0.94 -25.42 5.14
CA ARG A 199 -1.40 -25.04 6.47
C ARG A 199 -0.27 -25.08 7.48
N GLY A 200 -0.01 -23.96 8.14
CA GLY A 200 1.05 -23.83 9.13
C GLY A 200 1.08 -22.43 9.72
N PHE A 201 1.66 -22.31 10.91
CA PHE A 201 1.87 -21.01 11.55
C PHE A 201 3.17 -20.42 11.06
N GLN A 202 3.14 -19.17 10.59
CA GLN A 202 4.29 -18.37 10.18
C GLN A 202 5.24 -19.12 9.24
N ASN A 203 4.68 -19.98 8.38
CA ASN A 203 5.45 -20.84 7.50
C ASN A 203 5.68 -20.21 6.13
N ILE A 204 5.25 -18.97 5.91
CA ILE A 204 5.48 -18.24 4.67
C ILE A 204 6.20 -16.94 5.02
N GLU A 205 7.43 -16.78 4.53
CA GLU A 205 8.24 -15.58 4.71
C GLU A 205 8.19 -14.77 3.42
N LEU A 206 7.78 -13.50 3.53
CA LEU A 206 7.73 -12.58 2.40
C LEU A 206 8.52 -11.31 2.74
N GLU A 207 9.45 -10.95 1.87
CA GLU A 207 10.10 -9.65 1.86
C GLU A 207 9.57 -8.85 0.68
N TYR A 208 9.03 -7.66 0.93
CA TYR A 208 8.37 -6.88 -0.10
C TYR A 208 8.33 -5.38 0.21
N ASP A 209 8.23 -4.61 -0.87
CA ASP A 209 8.05 -3.17 -0.84
C ASP A 209 6.56 -2.85 -0.95
N TYR A 210 6.07 -1.93 -0.12
CA TYR A 210 4.69 -1.45 -0.15
C TYR A 210 4.62 0.05 0.10
N GLY A 211 3.48 0.65 -0.24
CA GLY A 211 3.24 2.08 -0.06
C GLY A 211 3.48 2.90 -1.33
N TYR A 212 3.79 4.17 -1.16
CA TYR A 212 3.84 5.18 -2.21
C TYR A 212 5.15 5.95 -2.17
N GLU A 213 5.73 6.19 -3.33
CA GLU A 213 7.00 6.91 -3.44
C GLU A 213 6.83 8.41 -3.27
N ASN A 214 5.70 8.93 -3.76
CA ASN A 214 5.43 10.36 -3.81
C ASN A 214 3.93 10.65 -3.78
N LEU A 215 3.61 11.94 -3.64
CA LEU A 215 2.23 12.45 -3.61
C LEU A 215 1.46 12.16 -4.92
N GLU A 216 2.13 12.12 -6.06
CA GLU A 216 1.49 11.86 -7.36
C GLU A 216 1.00 10.42 -7.47
N SER A 217 1.74 9.48 -6.87
CA SER A 217 1.38 8.07 -6.83
C SER A 217 0.30 7.74 -5.80
N LEU A 218 0.02 8.64 -4.86
CA LEU A 218 -0.95 8.46 -3.78
C LEU A 218 -2.39 8.58 -4.34
N PRO A 219 -3.31 7.65 -3.99
CA PRO A 219 -4.70 7.67 -4.41
C PRO A 219 -5.36 9.00 -4.10
N ARG A 220 -6.17 9.47 -5.05
CA ARG A 220 -6.88 10.74 -4.94
C ARG A 220 -7.80 10.77 -3.71
N GLU A 221 -8.30 9.62 -3.29
CA GLU A 221 -9.13 9.43 -2.11
C GLU A 221 -8.38 9.80 -0.82
N ILE A 222 -7.13 9.33 -0.68
CA ILE A 222 -6.29 9.63 0.49
C ILE A 222 -5.89 11.11 0.46
N ARG A 223 -5.50 11.61 -0.72
CA ARG A 223 -5.17 13.04 -0.91
C ARG A 223 -6.33 13.95 -0.53
N SER A 224 -7.51 13.63 -1.06
CA SER A 224 -8.74 14.35 -0.78
C SER A 224 -9.15 14.24 0.68
N ALA A 225 -8.96 13.09 1.32
CA ALA A 225 -9.26 12.91 2.73
C ALA A 225 -8.35 13.78 3.61
N CYS A 226 -7.04 13.81 3.33
CA CYS A 226 -6.09 14.69 4.00
C CYS A 226 -6.49 16.16 3.83
N ALA A 227 -6.75 16.58 2.59
CA ALA A 227 -7.17 17.95 2.29
C ALA A 227 -8.45 18.37 3.01
N ARG A 228 -9.45 17.46 3.13
CA ARG A 228 -10.68 17.70 3.90
C ARG A 228 -10.41 17.85 5.40
N ILE A 229 -9.53 17.03 5.97
CA ILE A 229 -9.14 17.12 7.39
C ILE A 229 -8.41 18.44 7.66
N VAL A 230 -7.52 18.86 6.75
CA VAL A 230 -6.85 20.16 6.82
C VAL A 230 -7.87 21.29 6.76
N ALA A 231 -8.78 21.28 5.77
CA ALA A 231 -9.84 22.28 5.65
C ALA A 231 -10.73 22.34 6.91
N ALA A 232 -11.08 21.19 7.48
CA ALA A 232 -11.83 21.08 8.72
C ALA A 232 -11.09 21.73 9.92
N ALA A 233 -9.77 21.52 10.04
CA ALA A 233 -8.94 22.13 11.08
C ALA A 233 -8.84 23.66 10.92
N VAL A 234 -8.67 24.12 9.68
CA VAL A 234 -8.62 25.55 9.33
C VAL A 234 -9.94 26.24 9.72
N LEU A 235 -11.09 25.67 9.32
CA LEU A 235 -12.41 26.20 9.65
C LEU A 235 -12.70 26.16 11.16
N SER A 236 -12.28 25.10 11.85
CA SER A 236 -12.42 24.99 13.30
C SER A 236 -11.64 26.10 14.01
N THR A 237 -10.41 26.37 13.56
CA THR A 237 -9.57 27.46 14.08
C THR A 237 -10.22 28.82 13.85
N LYS A 238 -10.79 29.06 12.66
CA LYS A 238 -11.56 30.30 12.39
C LYS A 238 -12.79 30.42 13.31
N GLY A 239 -13.51 29.32 13.53
CA GLY A 239 -14.65 29.28 14.45
C GLY A 239 -14.27 29.68 15.88
N ILE A 240 -13.10 29.23 16.36
CA ILE A 240 -12.56 29.62 17.68
C ILE A 240 -12.28 31.12 17.74
N PHE A 241 -11.66 31.69 16.70
CA PHE A 241 -11.39 33.14 16.63
C PHE A 241 -12.68 33.97 16.62
N ALA A 242 -13.72 33.52 15.92
CA ALA A 242 -15.00 34.22 15.87
C ALA A 242 -15.84 34.06 17.15
N GLY A 243 -15.70 32.94 17.86
CA GLY A 243 -16.58 32.55 18.98
C GLY A 243 -16.16 33.00 20.38
N SER A 244 -15.02 33.70 20.55
CA SER A 244 -14.47 34.12 21.87
C SER A 244 -14.33 33.00 22.92
N SER A 245 -14.49 31.73 22.55
CA SER A 245 -14.53 30.60 23.46
C SER A 245 -13.33 29.69 23.20
N ALA A 246 -12.45 29.59 24.20
CA ALA A 246 -11.24 28.77 24.13
C ALA A 246 -11.61 27.28 24.09
N MET A 247 -11.61 26.66 22.90
CA MET A 247 -11.59 25.20 22.77
C MET A 247 -10.17 24.73 22.49
N SER A 248 -9.66 23.89 23.39
CA SER A 248 -8.42 23.16 23.23
C SER A 248 -8.59 22.11 22.12
N LEU A 249 -7.77 22.17 21.07
CA LEU A 249 -7.60 21.08 20.10
C LEU A 249 -6.85 19.94 20.81
N THR A 250 -7.58 19.10 21.56
CA THR A 250 -6.99 17.93 22.18
C THR A 250 -6.73 16.83 21.15
N SER A 251 -5.63 16.10 21.33
CA SER A 251 -5.14 15.01 20.47
C SER A 251 -6.08 13.80 20.33
N GLU A 252 -7.20 13.76 21.05
CA GLU A 252 -8.11 12.60 21.15
C GLU A 252 -9.35 12.69 20.24
N GLY A 253 -9.39 13.68 19.34
CA GLY A 253 -10.40 13.79 18.30
C GLY A 253 -11.22 15.08 18.40
N PHE A 254 -11.85 15.43 17.28
CA PHE A 254 -12.78 16.56 17.20
C PHE A 254 -13.86 16.42 18.29
N PRO A 255 -14.19 17.49 19.03
CA PRO A 255 -15.24 17.42 20.04
C PRO A 255 -16.55 16.93 19.41
N LYS A 256 -17.08 15.80 19.93
CA LYS A 256 -18.35 15.20 19.45
C LYS A 256 -19.53 16.18 19.53
N SER A 257 -19.44 17.19 20.41
CA SER A 257 -20.32 18.35 20.39
C SER A 257 -19.70 19.43 19.50
N TYR A 258 -20.00 19.35 18.20
CA TYR A 258 -19.91 20.53 17.35
C TYR A 258 -20.97 21.53 17.85
N GLY A 259 -20.61 22.37 18.84
CA GLY A 259 -21.49 23.43 19.33
C GLY A 259 -21.82 24.44 18.23
N ASP A 260 -22.59 25.48 18.57
CA ASP A 260 -23.02 26.58 17.69
C ASP A 260 -21.88 27.52 17.26
N PHE A 261 -20.71 26.98 16.87
CA PHE A 261 -19.67 27.77 16.22
C PHE A 261 -19.94 27.85 14.72
N PRO A 262 -19.61 28.99 14.07
CA PRO A 262 -19.80 29.13 12.64
C PRO A 262 -19.02 28.04 11.90
N TYR A 263 -19.64 27.41 10.89
CA TYR A 263 -19.09 26.29 10.10
C TYR A 263 -19.09 24.88 10.74
N SER A 264 -19.68 24.70 11.93
CA SER A 264 -19.77 23.40 12.61
C SER A 264 -20.29 22.26 11.71
N ALA A 265 -21.35 22.51 10.93
CA ALA A 265 -21.90 21.55 9.97
C ALA A 265 -20.91 21.19 8.83
N HIS A 266 -20.16 22.16 8.32
CA HIS A 266 -19.15 21.94 7.29
C HIS A 266 -17.98 21.12 7.82
N VAL A 267 -17.48 21.43 9.02
CA VAL A 267 -16.40 20.68 9.65
C VAL A 267 -16.80 19.22 9.81
N LYS A 268 -18.00 18.95 10.34
CA LYS A 268 -18.53 17.59 10.48
C LYS A 268 -18.60 16.86 9.13
N SER A 269 -19.19 17.50 8.12
CA SER A 269 -19.32 16.91 6.78
C SER A 269 -17.97 16.58 6.14
N LEU A 270 -16.97 17.46 6.31
CA LEU A 270 -15.62 17.24 5.78
C LEU A 270 -14.93 16.07 6.49
N THR A 271 -14.99 16.01 7.81
CA THR A 271 -14.39 14.93 8.60
C THR A 271 -15.06 13.58 8.30
N GLU A 272 -16.39 13.50 8.29
CA GLU A 272 -17.12 12.26 7.97
C GLU A 272 -16.84 11.81 6.53
N GLY A 273 -16.80 12.76 5.59
CA GLY A 273 -16.43 12.48 4.20
C GLY A 273 -15.01 11.94 4.07
N ALA A 274 -14.04 12.49 4.82
CA ALA A 274 -12.67 12.00 4.84
C ALA A 274 -12.57 10.57 5.41
N LEU A 275 -13.21 10.31 6.55
CA LEU A 275 -13.19 8.98 7.19
C LEU A 275 -13.86 7.90 6.33
N THR A 276 -14.93 8.26 5.62
CA THR A 276 -15.61 7.36 4.68
C THR A 276 -14.68 6.98 3.52
N SER A 277 -13.98 7.96 2.93
CA SER A 277 -12.98 7.73 1.87
C SER A 277 -11.79 6.89 2.32
N LEU A 278 -11.42 6.97 3.61
CA LEU A 278 -10.31 6.22 4.20
C LEU A 278 -10.68 4.79 4.63
N SER A 279 -11.99 4.47 4.72
CA SER A 279 -12.45 3.16 5.21
C SER A 279 -11.89 1.95 4.46
N PRO A 280 -11.68 1.96 3.12
CA PRO A 280 -11.12 0.80 2.40
C PRO A 280 -9.63 0.54 2.68
N TYR A 281 -8.92 1.56 3.17
CA TYR A 281 -7.48 1.50 3.44
C TYR A 281 -7.17 1.10 4.88
N LYS A 282 -8.18 1.04 5.76
CA LYS A 282 -7.98 0.70 7.16
C LYS A 282 -7.35 -0.68 7.26
N ARG A 283 -6.22 -0.78 7.97
CA ARG A 283 -5.44 -2.01 8.08
C ARG A 283 -6.34 -3.16 8.53
N ILE A 284 -6.36 -4.23 7.72
CA ILE A 284 -7.07 -5.46 8.08
C ILE A 284 -6.30 -6.05 9.25
N ARG A 285 -6.97 -6.16 10.41
CA ARG A 285 -6.46 -6.97 11.51
C ARG A 285 -6.66 -8.43 11.12
N VAL A 286 -5.65 -9.00 10.47
CA VAL A 286 -5.53 -10.43 10.18
C VAL A 286 -5.06 -11.13 11.45
#